data_AF-A0A6P4AQU2-F1
#
_entry.id   AF-A0A6P4AQU2-F1
#
_cell.length_a   1.000
_cell.length_b   1.000
_cell.length_c   1.000
_cell.angle_alpha   90.00
_cell.angle_beta   90.00
_cell.angle_gamma   90.00
#
_symmetry.space_group_name_H-M   'P 1'
#
loop_
_entity.id
_entity.type
_entity.pdbx_description
1 polymer ?
#
loop_
_entity_poly.entity_id
_entity_poly.type
_entity_poly.pdbx_seq_one_letter_code
_entity_poly.pdbx_strand_id
1 'polypeptide(L)'
;MRVHLCSEILFIRRACLSYLCSFYRFWTVPDPVRMDEEDSPKEKHQLRAVQPIVNCDKKEASDQVGDILSQVSQTHDVIMTLDKTISSLEVQLAAARAAKADSEEGSPMVTKQGSDLLKERPKVFFVMGIITAFSSRKRRDSIRETWMPQGDELKRLETEKGIIIRFVIGHSASPGGVLDRAVDAEDEQHKDFLRLNHVEGYHELSSKTQIYFSTAVAKWDADFYIKVDDDVHINIGMVGSTLARHRSKHRVYIGCMKSGPVLAQKGVRYHEPEYWKFGEEGNKYFRHATGQIYAISKDLATYISVNRNILHKYANEDVSLGSWFIGLDVEHIDDRSLCCGTPPDCEWKAQAGNPCAASFDWSCSGICKSVERMEEVHQRCGEGEGAIWHTSF
;
A
#
# COMPACT_ATOMS: atom_id res chain seq x y z
N MET A 1 -20.44 65.63 -5.48
CA MET A 1 -19.46 64.57 -5.79
C MET A 1 -19.62 63.38 -4.83
N ARG A 2 -20.84 62.83 -4.79
CA ARG A 2 -21.30 61.72 -3.93
C ARG A 2 -22.54 61.10 -4.60
N VAL A 3 -22.39 60.53 -5.80
CA VAL A 3 -23.46 59.70 -6.42
C VAL A 3 -22.91 58.58 -7.33
N HIS A 4 -21.59 58.40 -7.48
CA HIS A 4 -21.03 57.38 -8.41
C HIS A 4 -20.30 56.20 -7.76
N LEU A 5 -20.37 56.04 -6.43
CA LEU A 5 -19.67 54.93 -5.74
C LEU A 5 -20.59 53.87 -5.13
N CYS A 6 -21.86 53.82 -5.52
CA CYS A 6 -22.82 52.84 -4.99
C CYS A 6 -23.39 51.85 -6.02
N SER A 7 -23.03 51.98 -7.31
CA SER A 7 -23.49 51.07 -8.36
C SER A 7 -22.49 49.99 -8.78
N GLU A 8 -21.20 50.10 -8.42
CA GLU A 8 -20.20 49.07 -8.77
C GLU A 8 -20.04 47.98 -7.70
N ILE A 9 -20.46 48.23 -6.46
CA ILE A 9 -20.36 47.23 -5.37
C ILE A 9 -21.51 46.21 -5.41
N LEU A 10 -22.61 46.51 -6.11
CA LEU A 10 -23.74 45.58 -6.23
C LEU A 10 -23.62 44.59 -7.40
N PHE A 11 -22.74 44.85 -8.38
CA PHE A 11 -22.53 43.94 -9.51
C PHE A 11 -21.50 42.83 -9.21
N ILE A 12 -20.51 43.12 -8.36
CA ILE A 12 -19.48 42.12 -7.99
C ILE A 12 -20.01 41.09 -6.97
N ARG A 13 -21.03 41.43 -6.17
CA ARG A 13 -21.67 40.46 -5.25
C ARG A 13 -22.67 39.50 -5.91
N ARG A 14 -23.14 39.77 -7.13
CA ARG A 14 -23.98 38.81 -7.89
C ARG A 14 -23.19 37.87 -8.80
N ALA A 15 -21.96 38.20 -9.17
CA ALA A 15 -21.10 37.30 -9.94
C ALA A 15 -20.35 36.26 -9.08
N CYS A 16 -20.14 36.52 -7.78
CA CYS A 16 -19.51 35.53 -6.89
C CYS A 16 -20.47 34.46 -6.33
N LEU A 17 -21.80 34.69 -6.36
CA LEU A 17 -22.76 33.67 -5.91
C LEU A 17 -23.22 32.70 -7.01
N SER A 18 -22.99 33.02 -8.29
CA SER A 18 -23.27 32.10 -9.40
C SER A 18 -22.11 31.14 -9.73
N TYR A 19 -20.87 31.48 -9.36
CA TYR A 19 -19.72 30.57 -9.55
C TYR A 19 -19.52 29.55 -8.42
N LEU A 20 -20.08 29.79 -7.24
CA LEU A 20 -20.05 28.86 -6.11
C LEU A 20 -21.15 27.77 -6.15
N CYS A 21 -22.10 27.87 -7.09
CA CYS A 21 -23.18 26.89 -7.22
C CYS A 21 -22.99 25.87 -8.36
N SER A 22 -21.87 25.93 -9.10
CA SER A 22 -21.60 25.04 -10.25
C SER A 22 -20.52 23.96 -10.00
N PHE A 23 -19.91 23.91 -8.82
CA PHE A 23 -18.91 22.88 -8.48
C PHE A 23 -19.38 21.82 -7.46
N TYR A 24 -20.63 21.88 -7.01
CA TYR A 24 -21.22 20.92 -6.06
C TYR A 24 -22.20 19.91 -6.71
N ARG A 25 -22.10 19.66 -8.03
CA ARG A 25 -23.09 18.83 -8.74
C ARG A 25 -22.61 17.50 -9.33
N PHE A 26 -21.42 17.04 -8.97
CA PHE A 26 -20.97 15.68 -9.29
C PHE A 26 -20.63 14.95 -8.00
N TRP A 27 -21.64 14.47 -7.26
CA TRP A 27 -21.62 13.32 -6.33
C TRP A 27 -23.04 13.24 -5.74
N THR A 28 -24.02 12.94 -6.58
CA THR A 28 -25.34 12.46 -6.12
C THR A 28 -25.26 10.95 -6.02
N VAL A 29 -25.35 10.42 -4.79
CA VAL A 29 -25.59 9.01 -4.51
C VAL A 29 -26.94 8.63 -5.13
N PRO A 30 -27.07 7.57 -5.93
CA PRO A 30 -28.38 7.11 -6.38
C PRO A 30 -29.14 6.51 -5.21
N ASP A 31 -30.40 6.93 -5.00
CA ASP A 31 -31.35 6.24 -4.14
C ASP A 31 -31.53 4.79 -4.62
N PRO A 32 -31.71 3.81 -3.71
CA PRO A 32 -31.93 2.43 -4.11
C PRO A 32 -33.26 2.30 -4.85
N VAL A 33 -33.18 1.84 -6.09
CA VAL A 33 -34.31 1.45 -6.92
C VAL A 33 -35.13 0.39 -6.19
N ARG A 34 -36.40 0.70 -5.91
CA ARG A 34 -37.43 -0.27 -5.55
C ARG A 34 -37.65 -1.17 -6.77
N MET A 35 -37.45 -2.47 -6.60
CA MET A 35 -37.94 -3.46 -7.56
C MET A 35 -39.41 -3.72 -7.25
N ASP A 36 -40.28 -3.25 -8.14
CA ASP A 36 -41.67 -3.71 -8.24
C ASP A 36 -41.66 -5.05 -9.00
N GLU A 37 -42.15 -6.11 -8.36
CA GLU A 37 -42.59 -7.34 -9.04
C GLU A 37 -44.13 -7.43 -8.95
N GLU A 38 -44.80 -7.39 -10.10
CA GLU A 38 -46.23 -7.71 -10.24
C GLU A 38 -46.45 -9.22 -10.47
N ASP A 39 -47.25 -9.80 -9.57
CA ASP A 39 -48.30 -10.85 -9.67
C ASP A 39 -48.27 -11.90 -10.82
N SER A 40 -48.41 -13.21 -10.54
CA SER A 40 -49.69 -13.88 -10.14
C SER A 40 -49.52 -15.43 -10.13
N PRO A 41 -50.52 -16.28 -9.78
CA PRO A 41 -51.51 -16.23 -8.69
C PRO A 41 -51.70 -17.57 -7.89
N LYS A 42 -52.28 -17.42 -6.69
CA LYS A 42 -53.19 -18.35 -5.94
C LYS A 42 -52.66 -19.69 -5.40
N GLU A 43 -52.65 -19.80 -4.06
CA GLU A 43 -53.65 -20.63 -3.36
C GLU A 43 -53.82 -20.21 -1.89
N LYS A 44 -55.08 -20.00 -1.48
CA LYS A 44 -55.48 -19.60 -0.13
C LYS A 44 -55.71 -20.85 0.71
N HIS A 45 -54.97 -21.04 1.78
CA HIS A 45 -55.44 -21.82 2.93
C HIS A 45 -55.17 -21.05 4.23
N GLN A 46 -56.26 -20.57 4.83
CA GLN A 46 -56.30 -20.06 6.20
C GLN A 46 -55.84 -21.16 7.16
N LEU A 47 -54.98 -20.85 8.15
CA LEU A 47 -54.94 -21.58 9.41
C LEU A 47 -54.36 -20.69 10.52
N ARG A 48 -55.08 -20.72 11.64
CA ARG A 48 -54.92 -19.94 12.88
C ARG A 48 -53.54 -20.07 13.52
N ALA A 49 -53.11 -19.00 14.17
CA ALA A 49 -52.01 -18.98 15.10
C ALA A 49 -52.18 -20.04 16.21
N VAL A 50 -51.18 -20.92 16.33
CA VAL A 50 -50.95 -21.76 17.50
C VAL A 50 -49.44 -21.70 17.79
N GLN A 51 -49.08 -21.10 18.92
CA GLN A 51 -47.73 -21.13 19.45
C GLN A 51 -47.40 -22.55 19.92
N PRO A 52 -46.21 -23.11 19.65
CA PRO A 52 -45.74 -24.27 20.38
C PRO A 52 -45.20 -23.82 21.73
N ILE A 53 -45.92 -24.21 22.78
CA ILE A 53 -45.42 -24.25 24.15
C ILE A 53 -44.28 -25.28 24.17
N VAL A 54 -43.03 -24.80 24.28
CA VAL A 54 -41.90 -25.67 24.62
C VAL A 54 -41.86 -25.77 26.14
N ASN A 55 -42.16 -26.97 26.62
CA ASN A 55 -42.22 -27.33 28.02
C ASN A 55 -40.79 -27.44 28.58
N CYS A 56 -40.40 -26.51 29.45
CA CYS A 56 -39.10 -26.51 30.12
C CYS A 56 -39.18 -27.38 31.39
N ASP A 57 -39.07 -28.69 31.22
CA ASP A 57 -38.75 -29.59 32.33
C ASP A 57 -37.83 -30.71 31.85
N LYS A 58 -36.52 -30.46 31.99
CA LYS A 58 -35.48 -31.43 32.36
C LYS A 58 -34.17 -30.68 32.62
N LYS A 59 -33.77 -30.67 33.90
CA LYS A 59 -32.43 -30.35 34.40
C LYS A 59 -31.40 -31.31 33.79
N GLU A 60 -30.16 -30.82 33.68
CA GLU A 60 -28.93 -31.48 33.18
C GLU A 60 -28.51 -31.15 31.72
N ALA A 61 -28.31 -29.85 31.39
CA ALA A 61 -27.45 -29.45 30.25
C ALA A 61 -26.97 -27.97 30.31
N SER A 62 -27.06 -27.29 31.46
CA SER A 62 -26.72 -25.86 31.59
C SER A 62 -25.25 -25.61 31.96
N ASP A 63 -24.61 -26.56 32.63
CA ASP A 63 -23.28 -26.32 33.20
C ASP A 63 -22.16 -26.51 32.17
N GLN A 64 -22.35 -27.35 31.15
CA GLN A 64 -21.30 -27.64 30.16
C GLN A 64 -21.06 -26.51 29.13
N VAL A 65 -22.10 -25.75 28.76
CA VAL A 65 -21.96 -24.66 27.76
C VAL A 65 -21.34 -23.40 28.39
N GLY A 66 -21.66 -23.12 29.65
CA GLY A 66 -21.01 -22.06 30.43
C GLY A 66 -19.53 -22.36 30.67
N ASP A 67 -19.19 -23.63 30.95
CA ASP A 67 -17.81 -24.07 31.12
C ASP A 67 -16.98 -23.94 29.84
N ILE A 68 -17.54 -24.28 28.67
CA ILE A 68 -16.81 -24.17 27.40
C ILE A 68 -16.54 -22.70 27.04
N LEU A 69 -17.52 -21.80 27.21
CA LEU A 69 -17.33 -20.36 26.93
C LEU A 69 -16.36 -19.71 27.93
N SER A 70 -16.42 -20.13 29.20
CA SER A 70 -15.45 -19.76 30.24
C SER A 70 -14.03 -20.19 29.87
N GLN A 71 -13.84 -21.45 29.44
CA GLN A 71 -12.54 -21.98 29.03
C GLN A 71 -11.97 -21.29 27.79
N VAL A 72 -12.82 -20.94 26.82
CA VAL A 72 -12.39 -20.19 25.62
C VAL A 72 -11.97 -18.76 26.00
N SER A 73 -12.71 -18.09 26.88
CA SER A 73 -12.33 -16.75 27.39
C SER A 73 -11.01 -16.80 28.16
N GLN A 74 -10.84 -17.78 29.04
CA GLN A 74 -9.60 -17.98 29.79
C GLN A 74 -8.40 -18.27 28.87
N THR A 75 -8.61 -19.06 27.81
CA THR A 75 -7.57 -19.35 26.82
C THR A 75 -7.17 -18.08 26.07
N HIS A 76 -8.14 -17.23 25.69
CA HIS A 76 -7.87 -15.97 25.03
C HIS A 76 -7.13 -14.98 25.95
N ASP A 77 -7.48 -14.92 27.23
CA ASP A 77 -6.79 -14.08 28.22
C ASP A 77 -5.34 -14.55 28.46
N VAL A 78 -5.10 -15.86 28.47
CA VAL A 78 -3.76 -16.45 28.56
C VAL A 78 -2.93 -16.11 27.31
N ILE A 79 -3.51 -16.21 26.10
CA ILE A 79 -2.83 -15.84 24.85
C ILE A 79 -2.47 -14.35 24.86
N MET A 80 -3.40 -13.47 25.23
CA MET A 80 -3.13 -12.02 25.32
C MET A 80 -2.05 -11.69 26.35
N THR A 81 -2.02 -12.41 27.48
CA THR A 81 -1.00 -12.23 28.52
C THR A 81 0.37 -12.72 28.02
N LEU A 82 0.41 -13.83 27.28
CA LEU A 82 1.62 -14.34 26.67
C LEU A 82 2.17 -13.38 25.62
N ASP A 83 1.33 -12.85 24.73
CA ASP A 83 1.72 -11.86 23.72
C ASP A 83 2.27 -10.58 24.33
N LYS A 84 1.66 -10.09 25.43
CA LYS A 84 2.19 -8.95 26.21
C LYS A 84 3.54 -9.28 26.83
N THR A 85 3.72 -10.50 27.33
CA THR A 85 4.98 -10.94 27.94
C THR A 85 6.08 -11.05 26.88
N ILE A 86 5.79 -11.62 25.72
CA ILE A 86 6.71 -11.70 24.59
C ILE A 86 7.12 -10.29 24.14
N SER A 87 6.14 -9.40 23.94
CA SER A 87 6.40 -8.00 23.58
C SER A 87 7.28 -7.28 24.61
N SER A 88 7.02 -7.48 25.90
CA SER A 88 7.83 -6.91 26.99
C SER A 88 9.25 -7.47 26.99
N LEU A 89 9.43 -8.77 26.75
CA LEU A 89 10.74 -9.41 26.68
C LEU A 89 11.53 -8.94 25.45
N GLU A 90 10.88 -8.72 24.31
CA GLU A 90 11.51 -8.15 23.11
C GLU A 90 12.03 -6.73 23.35
N VAL A 91 11.24 -5.87 24.03
CA VAL A 91 11.65 -4.52 24.41
C VAL A 91 12.82 -4.55 25.39
N GLN A 92 12.79 -5.43 26.39
CA GLN A 92 13.91 -5.60 27.33
C GLN A 92 15.17 -6.12 26.64
N LEU A 93 15.04 -7.04 25.67
CA LEU A 93 16.16 -7.54 24.89
C LEU A 93 16.78 -6.45 24.01
N ALA A 94 15.96 -5.59 23.41
CA ALA A 94 16.43 -4.44 22.65
C ALA A 94 17.15 -3.42 23.55
N ALA A 95 16.60 -3.11 24.73
CA ALA A 95 17.23 -2.22 25.71
C ALA A 95 18.56 -2.79 26.24
N ALA A 96 18.63 -4.10 26.52
CA ALA A 96 19.85 -4.77 26.97
C ALA A 96 20.95 -4.79 25.89
N ARG A 97 20.57 -4.93 24.61
CA ARG A 97 21.51 -4.83 23.47
C ARG A 97 22.06 -3.41 23.31
N ALA A 98 21.22 -2.39 23.48
CA ALA A 98 21.64 -1.00 23.45
C ALA A 98 22.61 -0.68 24.61
N ALA A 99 22.30 -1.13 25.83
CA ALA A 99 23.17 -0.93 26.99
C ALA A 99 24.52 -1.65 26.87
N LYS A 100 24.58 -2.79 26.16
CA LYS A 100 25.84 -3.52 25.93
C LYS A 100 26.72 -2.86 24.86
N ALA A 101 26.12 -2.15 23.90
CA ALA A 101 26.86 -1.40 22.88
C ALA A 101 27.56 -0.15 23.45
N ASP A 102 27.03 0.46 24.51
CA ASP A 102 27.62 1.64 25.17
C ASP A 102 28.76 1.32 26.15
N SER A 103 29.01 0.03 26.45
CA SER A 103 29.99 -0.41 27.46
C SER A 103 31.30 -0.97 26.93
N GLU A 104 31.49 -1.08 25.60
CA GLU A 104 32.73 -1.60 24.99
C GLU A 104 33.51 -0.51 24.23
N GLU A 105 34.03 0.48 24.96
CA GLU A 105 35.22 1.25 24.53
C GLU A 105 36.41 0.86 25.42
N GLY A 106 37.32 0.00 24.90
CA GLY A 106 38.54 -0.35 25.63
C GLY A 106 39.36 -1.54 25.14
N SER A 107 39.99 -1.42 23.96
CA SER A 107 41.22 -2.12 23.49
C SER A 107 41.19 -3.65 23.20
N PRO A 108 42.04 -4.14 22.27
CA PRO A 108 41.74 -5.32 21.47
C PRO A 108 42.35 -6.60 22.02
N MET A 109 41.55 -7.67 22.10
CA MET A 109 42.09 -9.02 22.03
C MET A 109 41.16 -9.95 21.27
N VAL A 110 41.71 -10.51 20.21
CA VAL A 110 41.09 -11.46 19.30
C VAL A 110 40.64 -12.70 20.09
N THR A 111 39.34 -12.92 20.15
CA THR A 111 38.77 -14.26 20.28
C THR A 111 37.74 -14.46 19.17
N LYS A 112 38.16 -15.22 18.16
CA LYS A 112 37.31 -15.78 17.12
C LYS A 112 36.22 -16.64 17.77
N GLN A 113 34.98 -16.18 17.70
CA GLN A 113 33.80 -17.04 17.61
C GLN A 113 32.70 -16.29 16.84
N GLY A 114 32.44 -16.75 15.61
CA GLY A 114 31.17 -16.51 14.92
C GLY A 114 30.95 -15.16 14.26
N SER A 115 31.93 -14.62 13.53
CA SER A 115 31.59 -13.71 12.44
C SER A 115 30.99 -14.54 11.30
N ASP A 116 29.68 -14.78 11.35
CA ASP A 116 28.95 -14.83 10.09
C ASP A 116 29.21 -13.47 9.46
N LEU A 117 30.11 -13.48 8.48
CA LEU A 117 30.44 -12.34 7.65
C LEU A 117 29.12 -11.66 7.30
N LEU A 118 28.93 -10.43 7.76
CA LEU A 118 27.97 -9.52 7.13
C LEU A 118 28.41 -9.48 5.67
N LYS A 119 27.88 -10.38 4.84
CA LYS A 119 28.06 -10.31 3.40
C LYS A 119 27.59 -8.92 3.05
N GLU A 120 28.53 -8.06 2.62
CA GLU A 120 28.18 -6.71 2.23
C GLU A 120 27.06 -6.82 1.19
N ARG A 121 25.89 -6.29 1.54
CA ARG A 121 24.72 -6.32 0.68
C ARG A 121 25.09 -5.55 -0.60
N PRO A 122 24.68 -6.01 -1.79
CA PRO A 122 24.98 -5.31 -3.04
C PRO A 122 24.48 -3.87 -2.97
N LYS A 123 25.36 -2.91 -3.29
CA LYS A 123 24.99 -1.50 -3.42
C LYS A 123 24.27 -1.29 -4.74
N VAL A 124 23.08 -0.70 -4.67
CA VAL A 124 22.22 -0.47 -5.83
C VAL A 124 21.62 0.94 -5.73
N PHE A 125 21.16 1.49 -6.83
CA PHE A 125 20.51 2.80 -6.85
C PHE A 125 19.13 2.72 -6.18
N PHE A 126 18.23 1.87 -6.70
CA PHE A 126 16.96 1.63 -6.02
C PHE A 126 16.44 0.20 -6.21
N VAL A 127 15.58 -0.21 -5.28
CA VAL A 127 14.82 -1.46 -5.36
C VAL A 127 13.35 -1.11 -5.51
N MET A 128 12.71 -1.59 -6.57
CA MET A 128 11.29 -1.43 -6.85
C MET A 128 10.57 -2.76 -6.65
N GLY A 129 9.66 -2.77 -5.67
CA GLY A 129 8.77 -3.89 -5.39
C GLY A 129 7.39 -3.65 -5.99
N ILE A 130 7.02 -4.48 -6.97
CA ILE A 130 5.69 -4.49 -7.56
C ILE A 130 4.81 -5.43 -6.72
N ILE A 131 3.92 -4.88 -5.90
CA ILE A 131 3.06 -5.64 -5.01
C ILE A 131 1.98 -6.33 -5.83
N THR A 132 1.96 -7.67 -5.80
CA THR A 132 1.07 -8.49 -6.65
C THR A 132 0.41 -9.62 -5.87
N ALA A 133 -0.64 -10.24 -6.39
CA ALA A 133 -1.34 -11.36 -5.77
C ALA A 133 -1.31 -12.62 -6.64
N PHE A 134 -1.72 -13.76 -6.07
CA PHE A 134 -1.83 -15.03 -6.80
C PHE A 134 -2.74 -14.92 -8.04
N SER A 135 -3.84 -14.16 -7.93
CA SER A 135 -4.80 -13.93 -9.03
C SER A 135 -4.27 -13.00 -10.14
N SER A 136 -3.16 -12.30 -9.91
CA SER A 136 -2.66 -11.25 -10.79
C SER A 136 -1.71 -11.72 -11.89
N ARG A 137 -1.68 -13.02 -12.22
CA ARG A 137 -0.76 -13.56 -13.25
C ARG A 137 -0.77 -12.75 -14.55
N LYS A 138 -1.96 -12.51 -15.11
CA LYS A 138 -2.13 -11.74 -16.35
C LYS A 138 -1.64 -10.29 -16.25
N ARG A 139 -1.74 -9.68 -15.07
CA ARG A 139 -1.22 -8.31 -14.84
C ARG A 139 0.30 -8.30 -14.87
N ARG A 140 0.94 -9.29 -14.23
CA ARG A 140 2.40 -9.44 -14.29
C ARG A 140 2.88 -9.65 -15.71
N ASP A 141 2.21 -10.51 -16.47
CA ASP A 141 2.53 -10.73 -17.89
C ASP A 141 2.39 -9.41 -18.68
N SER A 142 1.32 -8.63 -18.49
CA SER A 142 1.18 -7.33 -19.16
C SER A 142 2.26 -6.30 -18.78
N ILE A 143 2.78 -6.35 -17.54
CA ILE A 143 3.88 -5.49 -17.09
C ILE A 143 5.19 -5.90 -17.78
N ARG A 144 5.47 -7.20 -17.86
CA ARG A 144 6.64 -7.76 -18.55
C ARG A 144 6.61 -7.48 -20.05
N GLU A 145 5.43 -7.54 -20.66
CA GLU A 145 5.22 -7.26 -22.08
C GLU A 145 5.33 -5.76 -22.42
N THR A 146 5.34 -4.88 -21.40
CA THR A 146 5.39 -3.43 -21.56
C THR A 146 6.63 -2.80 -20.92
N TRP A 147 6.49 -2.21 -19.73
CA TRP A 147 7.49 -1.31 -19.17
C TRP A 147 8.58 -2.01 -18.36
N MET A 148 8.41 -3.28 -17.99
CA MET A 148 9.41 -4.02 -17.22
C MET A 148 10.31 -4.86 -18.13
N PRO A 149 11.62 -4.58 -18.20
CA PRO A 149 12.55 -5.40 -18.97
C PRO A 149 12.56 -6.86 -18.49
N GLN A 150 12.84 -7.79 -19.40
CA GLN A 150 12.87 -9.23 -19.14
C GLN A 150 14.25 -9.84 -19.41
N GLY A 151 14.50 -11.03 -18.85
CA GLY A 151 15.67 -11.84 -19.19
C GLY A 151 16.99 -11.10 -19.04
N ASP A 152 17.76 -11.02 -20.12
CA ASP A 152 19.08 -10.38 -20.11
C ASP A 152 19.02 -8.86 -20.00
N GLU A 153 17.94 -8.21 -20.46
CA GLU A 153 17.75 -6.77 -20.28
C GLU A 153 17.47 -6.42 -18.81
N LEU A 154 16.71 -7.27 -18.10
CA LEU A 154 16.52 -7.11 -16.66
C LEU A 154 17.85 -7.23 -15.91
N LYS A 155 18.67 -8.24 -16.23
CA LYS A 155 20.01 -8.38 -15.63
C LYS A 155 20.90 -7.18 -15.95
N ARG A 156 20.83 -6.67 -17.18
CA ARG A 156 21.57 -5.48 -17.60
C ARG A 156 21.15 -4.23 -16.82
N LEU A 157 19.84 -4.08 -16.55
CA LEU A 157 19.32 -3.00 -15.72
C LEU A 157 19.87 -3.08 -14.28
N GLU A 158 19.97 -4.29 -13.73
CA GLU A 158 20.54 -4.52 -12.40
C GLU A 158 22.04 -4.21 -12.33
N THR A 159 22.81 -4.64 -13.33
CA THR A 159 24.28 -4.50 -13.32
C THR A 159 24.77 -3.13 -13.76
N GLU A 160 24.19 -2.56 -14.83
CA GLU A 160 24.65 -1.29 -15.40
C GLU A 160 24.02 -0.07 -14.70
N LYS A 161 22.77 -0.18 -14.24
CA LYS A 161 22.04 0.94 -13.62
C LYS A 161 21.86 0.79 -12.11
N GLY A 162 22.14 -0.38 -11.54
CA GLY A 162 21.88 -0.65 -10.13
C GLY A 162 20.39 -0.57 -9.81
N ILE A 163 19.51 -0.96 -10.73
CA ILE A 163 18.06 -0.90 -10.53
C ILE A 163 17.53 -2.32 -10.41
N ILE A 164 16.96 -2.65 -9.25
CA ILE A 164 16.36 -3.96 -8.99
C ILE A 164 14.84 -3.82 -9.07
N ILE A 165 14.18 -4.60 -9.93
CA ILE A 165 12.71 -4.65 -10.03
C ILE A 165 12.24 -6.06 -9.75
N ARG A 166 11.32 -6.25 -8.80
CA ARG A 166 10.80 -7.57 -8.44
C ARG A 166 9.29 -7.55 -8.20
N PHE A 167 8.60 -8.59 -8.65
CA PHE A 167 7.25 -8.90 -8.21
C PHE A 167 7.28 -9.44 -6.78
N VAL A 168 6.58 -8.76 -5.88
CA VAL A 168 6.60 -9.04 -4.44
C VAL A 168 5.36 -9.84 -4.07
N ILE A 169 5.59 -11.06 -3.61
CA ILE A 169 4.51 -11.99 -3.25
C ILE A 169 4.92 -12.83 -2.04
N GLY A 170 3.99 -13.04 -1.13
CA GLY A 170 4.06 -13.97 -0.04
C GLY A 170 3.78 -15.41 -0.49
N HIS A 171 3.35 -16.24 0.45
CA HIS A 171 2.95 -17.62 0.22
C HIS A 171 1.47 -17.81 0.56
N SER A 172 0.91 -18.92 0.09
CA SER A 172 -0.47 -19.28 0.41
C SER A 172 -0.60 -19.73 1.87
N ALA A 173 -1.82 -19.80 2.39
CA ALA A 173 -2.08 -20.30 3.74
C ALA A 173 -1.65 -21.76 3.95
N SER A 174 -1.50 -22.52 2.86
CA SER A 174 -0.97 -23.88 2.85
C SER A 174 0.35 -23.91 2.08
N PRO A 175 1.50 -23.64 2.75
CA PRO A 175 2.80 -23.57 2.09
C PRO A 175 3.07 -24.77 1.18
N GLY A 176 3.47 -24.53 -0.07
CA GLY A 176 3.69 -25.57 -1.08
C GLY A 176 2.42 -26.05 -1.78
N GLY A 177 1.30 -25.36 -1.56
CA GLY A 177 0.03 -25.58 -2.24
C GLY A 177 0.09 -25.32 -3.75
N VAL A 178 -1.05 -25.48 -4.42
CA VAL A 178 -1.15 -25.28 -5.88
C VAL A 178 -0.81 -23.84 -6.28
N LEU A 179 -1.27 -22.86 -5.48
CA LEU A 179 -0.98 -21.45 -5.71
C LEU A 179 0.53 -21.13 -5.60
N ASP A 180 1.19 -21.70 -4.59
CA ASP A 180 2.64 -21.51 -4.41
C ASP A 180 3.42 -22.15 -5.56
N ARG A 181 3.08 -23.39 -5.93
CA ARG A 181 3.73 -24.10 -7.04
C ARG A 181 3.56 -23.40 -8.38
N ALA A 182 2.41 -22.75 -8.62
CA ALA A 182 2.19 -21.97 -9.83
C ALA A 182 3.12 -20.74 -9.89
N VAL A 183 3.34 -20.08 -8.74
CA VAL A 183 4.29 -18.96 -8.63
C VAL A 183 5.73 -19.46 -8.74
N ASP A 184 6.06 -20.61 -8.15
CA ASP A 184 7.41 -21.18 -8.24
C ASP A 184 7.78 -21.53 -9.69
N ALA A 185 6.83 -22.09 -10.46
CA ALA A 185 7.02 -22.36 -11.89
C ALA A 185 7.19 -21.07 -12.70
N GLU A 186 6.47 -20.01 -12.35
CA GLU A 186 6.63 -18.69 -12.97
C GLU A 186 8.00 -18.07 -12.66
N ASP A 187 8.42 -18.10 -11.39
CA ASP A 187 9.73 -17.60 -10.98
C ASP A 187 10.86 -18.43 -11.59
N GLU A 188 10.64 -19.73 -11.83
CA GLU A 188 11.60 -20.55 -12.56
C GLU A 188 11.83 -20.06 -14.00
N GLN A 189 10.78 -19.57 -14.65
CA GLN A 189 10.84 -19.05 -16.01
C GLN A 189 11.41 -17.62 -16.06
N HIS A 190 10.97 -16.72 -15.19
CA HIS A 190 11.24 -15.29 -15.33
C HIS A 190 12.30 -14.75 -14.35
N LYS A 191 12.54 -15.42 -13.21
CA LYS A 191 13.53 -15.06 -12.18
C LYS A 191 13.37 -13.63 -11.64
N ASP A 192 12.14 -13.15 -11.58
CA ASP A 192 11.79 -11.77 -11.28
C ASP A 192 10.93 -11.60 -10.03
N PHE A 193 10.84 -12.63 -9.16
CA PHE A 193 10.13 -12.53 -7.89
C PHE A 193 11.01 -12.17 -6.70
N LEU A 194 10.37 -11.53 -5.72
CA LEU A 194 10.80 -11.47 -4.33
C LEU A 194 9.75 -12.18 -3.47
N ARG A 195 10.07 -13.42 -3.06
CA ARG A 195 9.23 -14.22 -2.17
C ARG A 195 9.36 -13.72 -0.73
N LEU A 196 8.23 -13.45 -0.08
CA LEU A 196 8.16 -13.02 1.32
C LEU A 196 7.71 -14.16 2.21
N ASN A 197 8.21 -14.20 3.45
CA ASN A 197 7.63 -15.02 4.51
C ASN A 197 6.38 -14.33 5.09
N HIS A 198 5.32 -14.33 4.30
CA HIS A 198 4.06 -13.65 4.58
C HIS A 198 2.91 -14.47 3.99
N VAL A 199 1.88 -14.76 4.79
CA VAL A 199 0.67 -15.39 4.28
C VAL A 199 -0.15 -14.33 3.53
N GLU A 200 -0.37 -14.52 2.24
CA GLU A 200 -1.22 -13.63 1.45
C GLU A 200 -2.67 -13.67 1.96
N GLY A 201 -3.26 -12.48 2.11
CA GLY A 201 -4.65 -12.32 2.56
C GLY A 201 -5.22 -10.98 2.12
N TYR A 202 -6.56 -10.90 2.05
CA TYR A 202 -7.26 -9.70 1.57
C TYR A 202 -7.00 -8.45 2.42
N HIS A 203 -6.81 -8.62 3.74
CA HIS A 203 -6.58 -7.53 4.69
C HIS A 203 -5.12 -7.39 5.14
N GLU A 204 -4.19 -8.04 4.44
CA GLU A 204 -2.79 -8.15 4.88
C GLU A 204 -1.83 -7.21 4.14
N LEU A 205 -2.34 -6.31 3.30
CA LEU A 205 -1.51 -5.46 2.44
C LEU A 205 -0.54 -4.58 3.23
N SER A 206 -0.98 -3.96 4.34
CA SER A 206 -0.12 -3.16 5.22
C SER A 206 1.01 -4.01 5.84
N SER A 207 0.69 -5.25 6.25
CA SER A 207 1.68 -6.22 6.74
C SER A 207 2.69 -6.58 5.65
N LYS A 208 2.19 -6.85 4.44
CA LYS A 208 3.01 -7.21 3.27
C LYS A 208 3.99 -6.09 2.91
N THR A 209 3.55 -4.84 2.88
CA THR A 209 4.42 -3.68 2.61
C THR A 209 5.52 -3.53 3.66
N GLN A 210 5.18 -3.67 4.94
CA GLN A 210 6.17 -3.61 6.01
C GLN A 210 7.24 -4.73 5.86
N ILE A 211 6.79 -5.96 5.59
CA ILE A 211 7.67 -7.12 5.38
C ILE A 211 8.51 -6.93 4.11
N TYR A 212 7.93 -6.37 3.04
CA TYR A 212 8.64 -6.04 1.80
C TYR A 212 9.82 -5.12 2.08
N PHE A 213 9.61 -3.95 2.71
CA PHE A 213 10.70 -3.03 3.01
C PHE A 213 11.76 -3.65 3.90
N SER A 214 11.35 -4.40 4.93
CA SER A 214 12.26 -5.11 5.82
C SER A 214 13.13 -6.13 5.06
N THR A 215 12.52 -6.89 4.16
CA THR A 215 13.20 -7.92 3.35
C THR A 215 14.11 -7.30 2.30
N ALA A 216 13.67 -6.23 1.64
CA ALA A 216 14.45 -5.52 0.63
C ALA A 216 15.69 -4.88 1.26
N VAL A 217 15.55 -4.23 2.42
CA VAL A 217 16.69 -3.71 3.19
C VAL A 217 17.61 -4.84 3.61
N ALA A 218 17.12 -6.00 4.05
CA ALA A 218 18.01 -7.10 4.42
C ALA A 218 18.82 -7.65 3.23
N LYS A 219 18.32 -7.52 2.00
CA LYS A 219 18.92 -8.12 0.79
C LYS A 219 19.80 -7.16 -0.01
N TRP A 220 19.45 -5.88 -0.09
CA TRP A 220 20.14 -4.88 -0.90
C TRP A 220 20.45 -3.62 -0.09
N ASP A 221 21.58 -2.99 -0.38
CA ASP A 221 21.93 -1.67 0.15
C ASP A 221 21.59 -0.60 -0.90
N ALA A 222 20.34 -0.16 -0.93
CA ALA A 222 19.83 0.75 -1.94
C ALA A 222 19.75 2.20 -1.43
N ASP A 223 19.90 3.19 -2.31
CA ASP A 223 19.65 4.60 -1.94
C ASP A 223 18.15 4.84 -1.70
N PHE A 224 17.30 4.19 -2.50
CA PHE A 224 15.84 4.25 -2.39
C PHE A 224 15.17 2.87 -2.48
N TYR A 225 14.02 2.75 -1.83
CA TYR A 225 13.12 1.60 -1.92
C TYR A 225 11.75 2.08 -2.37
N ILE A 226 11.15 1.43 -3.36
CA ILE A 226 9.94 1.87 -4.03
C ILE A 226 8.89 0.78 -3.94
N LYS A 227 7.67 1.14 -3.58
CA LYS A 227 6.50 0.28 -3.70
C LYS A 227 5.68 0.73 -4.90
N VAL A 228 5.21 -0.23 -5.71
CA VAL A 228 4.33 0.00 -6.87
C VAL A 228 3.21 -1.04 -6.88
N ASP A 229 2.00 -0.68 -7.29
CA ASP A 229 0.91 -1.63 -7.54
C ASP A 229 1.03 -2.30 -8.92
N ASP A 230 0.53 -3.54 -9.05
CA ASP A 230 0.60 -4.32 -10.29
C ASP A 230 -0.37 -3.90 -11.41
N ASP A 231 -1.05 -2.77 -11.24
CA ASP A 231 -1.89 -2.13 -12.24
C ASP A 231 -1.50 -0.67 -12.50
N VAL A 232 -0.20 -0.33 -12.38
CA VAL A 232 0.33 1.01 -12.67
C VAL A 232 1.31 0.95 -13.85
N HIS A 233 1.26 1.93 -14.75
CA HIS A 233 2.26 2.11 -15.80
C HIS A 233 3.40 2.99 -15.27
N ILE A 234 4.65 2.56 -15.49
CA ILE A 234 5.85 3.21 -14.98
C ILE A 234 6.81 3.56 -16.12
N ASN A 235 7.38 4.77 -16.05
CA ASN A 235 8.53 5.18 -16.84
C ASN A 235 9.77 5.16 -15.93
N ILE A 236 10.59 4.10 -16.06
CA ILE A 236 11.68 3.77 -15.13
C ILE A 236 12.76 4.86 -15.13
N GLY A 237 13.11 5.40 -16.30
CA GLY A 237 14.05 6.49 -16.50
C GLY A 237 13.57 7.79 -15.86
N MET A 238 12.28 8.10 -15.97
CA MET A 238 11.67 9.24 -15.28
C MET A 238 11.67 9.05 -13.75
N VAL A 239 11.34 7.85 -13.26
CA VAL A 239 11.46 7.51 -11.82
C VAL A 239 12.90 7.70 -11.36
N GLY A 240 13.86 7.11 -12.07
CA GLY A 240 15.29 7.22 -11.74
C GLY A 240 15.77 8.68 -11.73
N SER A 241 15.33 9.48 -12.71
CA SER A 241 15.68 10.90 -12.79
C SER A 241 15.13 11.69 -11.61
N THR A 242 13.89 11.42 -11.20
CA THR A 242 13.30 12.03 -10.00
C THR A 242 14.11 11.66 -8.76
N LEU A 243 14.45 10.39 -8.57
CA LEU A 243 15.19 9.92 -7.39
C LEU A 243 16.62 10.45 -7.33
N ALA A 244 17.30 10.55 -8.48
CA ALA A 244 18.68 11.06 -8.56
C ALA A 244 18.80 12.49 -8.00
N ARG A 245 17.78 13.34 -8.23
CA ARG A 245 17.71 14.71 -7.68
C ARG A 245 17.66 14.77 -6.15
N HIS A 246 17.32 13.65 -5.50
CA HIS A 246 17.14 13.57 -4.05
C HIS A 246 18.15 12.64 -3.37
N ARG A 247 19.12 12.09 -4.12
CA ARG A 247 20.08 11.10 -3.63
C ARG A 247 20.96 11.58 -2.48
N SER A 248 21.24 12.88 -2.41
CA SER A 248 22.04 13.49 -1.32
C SER A 248 21.22 13.79 -0.06
N LYS A 249 19.90 13.64 -0.10
CA LYS A 249 19.02 13.95 1.01
C LYS A 249 18.77 12.70 1.87
N HIS A 250 18.84 12.88 3.17
CA HIS A 250 18.47 11.86 4.16
C HIS A 250 16.98 11.92 4.45
N ARG A 251 16.38 10.79 4.85
CA ARG A 251 14.98 10.70 5.30
C ARG A 251 13.97 11.37 4.35
N VAL A 252 13.97 10.93 3.10
CA VAL A 252 13.03 11.42 2.08
C VAL A 252 11.90 10.44 1.86
N TYR A 253 10.67 10.96 1.80
CA TYR A 253 9.47 10.24 1.39
C TYR A 253 8.86 10.94 0.17
N ILE A 254 8.88 10.28 -0.98
CA ILE A 254 8.51 10.83 -2.29
C ILE A 254 7.26 10.12 -2.80
N GLY A 255 6.30 10.89 -3.26
CA GLY A 255 5.12 10.37 -3.93
C GLY A 255 4.19 11.50 -4.32
N CYS A 256 3.04 11.14 -4.90
CA CYS A 256 1.97 12.12 -5.10
C CYS A 256 1.23 12.30 -3.78
N MET A 257 1.53 13.41 -3.08
CA MET A 257 1.06 13.63 -1.71
C MET A 257 -0.42 14.04 -1.72
N LYS A 258 -1.21 13.39 -0.87
CA LYS A 258 -2.65 13.61 -0.73
C LYS A 258 -3.06 13.68 0.74
N SER A 259 -4.26 14.21 0.94
CA SER A 259 -5.02 14.10 2.17
C SER A 259 -6.48 13.92 1.77
N GLY A 260 -7.15 12.91 2.33
CA GLY A 260 -8.53 12.54 1.99
C GLY A 260 -9.37 12.32 3.24
N PRO A 261 -10.70 12.25 3.11
CA PRO A 261 -11.57 11.97 4.25
C PRO A 261 -11.21 10.63 4.90
N VAL A 262 -11.27 10.57 6.23
CA VAL A 262 -11.13 9.30 6.95
C VAL A 262 -12.34 8.42 6.62
N LEU A 263 -12.09 7.15 6.27
CA LEU A 263 -13.12 6.21 5.84
C LEU A 263 -13.80 5.57 7.06
N ALA A 264 -14.53 6.37 7.84
CA ALA A 264 -15.16 5.97 9.11
C ALA A 264 -16.47 5.17 8.94
N GLN A 265 -17.09 5.22 7.76
CA GLN A 265 -18.39 4.57 7.52
C GLN A 265 -18.23 3.07 7.29
N LYS A 266 -18.96 2.24 8.06
CA LYS A 266 -19.00 0.79 7.84
C LYS A 266 -19.58 0.47 6.45
N GLY A 267 -19.05 -0.56 5.81
CA GLY A 267 -19.52 -1.04 4.50
C GLY A 267 -18.88 -0.36 3.29
N VAL A 268 -18.13 0.74 3.48
CA VAL A 268 -17.30 1.29 2.41
C VAL A 268 -16.02 0.44 2.24
N ARG A 269 -15.52 0.37 1.01
CA ARG A 269 -14.22 -0.24 0.73
C ARG A 269 -13.15 0.47 1.56
N TYR A 270 -12.29 -0.29 2.22
CA TYR A 270 -11.24 0.23 3.11
C TYR A 270 -11.74 1.04 4.31
N HIS A 271 -12.93 0.72 4.83
CA HIS A 271 -13.37 1.21 6.14
C HIS A 271 -12.26 1.04 7.18
N GLU A 272 -11.93 2.11 7.88
CA GLU A 272 -10.90 2.15 8.91
C GLU A 272 -11.55 1.92 10.29
N PRO A 273 -11.41 0.72 10.90
CA PRO A 273 -12.06 0.42 12.17
C PRO A 273 -11.62 1.32 13.32
N GLU A 274 -10.39 1.84 13.25
CA GLU A 274 -9.81 2.74 14.24
C GLU A 274 -9.84 4.20 13.80
N TYR A 275 -10.85 4.59 13.01
CA TYR A 275 -11.03 5.94 12.47
C TYR A 275 -10.98 7.04 13.54
N TRP A 276 -11.39 6.72 14.77
CA TRP A 276 -11.39 7.63 15.92
C TRP A 276 -9.98 8.12 16.30
N LYS A 277 -8.91 7.42 15.91
CA LYS A 277 -7.51 7.86 16.11
C LYS A 277 -7.13 9.06 15.23
N PHE A 278 -7.91 9.35 14.20
CA PHE A 278 -7.68 10.47 13.29
C PHE A 278 -8.44 11.75 13.73
N GLY A 279 -9.00 11.74 14.94
CA GLY A 279 -9.72 12.86 15.55
C GLY A 279 -11.21 12.81 15.28
N GLU A 280 -11.80 13.97 15.06
CA GLU A 280 -13.26 14.16 15.00
C GLU A 280 -13.84 13.83 13.62
N GLU A 281 -15.18 13.71 13.57
CA GLU A 281 -15.89 13.51 12.31
C GLU A 281 -15.63 14.66 11.33
N GLY A 282 -15.37 14.32 10.06
CA GLY A 282 -14.98 15.28 9.03
C GLY A 282 -13.47 15.50 8.93
N ASN A 283 -12.67 14.97 9.85
CA ASN A 283 -11.22 15.00 9.73
C ASN A 283 -10.74 14.22 8.50
N LYS A 284 -9.57 14.64 8.03
CA LYS A 284 -8.85 13.99 6.94
C LYS A 284 -7.69 13.18 7.50
N TYR A 285 -7.30 12.14 6.78
CA TYR A 285 -6.00 11.53 6.98
C TYR A 285 -4.90 12.60 6.89
N PHE A 286 -3.84 12.42 7.67
CA PHE A 286 -2.63 13.23 7.55
C PHE A 286 -2.07 13.16 6.12
N ARG A 287 -1.16 14.07 5.78
CA ARG A 287 -0.53 14.10 4.46
C ARG A 287 0.30 12.82 4.25
N HIS A 288 -0.01 12.06 3.21
CA HIS A 288 0.71 10.83 2.83
C HIS A 288 0.74 10.70 1.29
N ALA A 289 1.66 9.91 0.75
CA ALA A 289 1.68 9.60 -0.68
C ALA A 289 0.54 8.66 -1.04
N THR A 290 0.05 8.73 -2.29
CA THR A 290 -0.93 7.78 -2.79
C THR A 290 -0.36 6.37 -2.93
N GLY A 291 -1.19 5.35 -2.67
CA GLY A 291 -0.74 3.95 -2.64
C GLY A 291 -0.21 3.37 -3.95
N GLN A 292 -0.57 3.93 -5.12
CA GLN A 292 -0.18 3.36 -6.42
C GLN A 292 1.35 3.28 -6.61
N ILE A 293 2.05 4.32 -6.17
CA ILE A 293 3.51 4.37 -6.16
C ILE A 293 4.02 5.38 -5.14
N TYR A 294 5.05 4.99 -4.41
CA TYR A 294 5.85 5.91 -3.59
C TYR A 294 7.26 5.35 -3.38
N ALA A 295 8.20 6.24 -3.08
CA ALA A 295 9.59 5.91 -2.80
C ALA A 295 10.01 6.46 -1.44
N ILE A 296 10.82 5.70 -0.72
CA ILE A 296 11.42 6.09 0.54
C ILE A 296 12.93 5.91 0.50
N SER A 297 13.66 6.84 1.12
CA SER A 297 15.11 6.73 1.28
C SER A 297 15.50 5.52 2.14
N LYS A 298 16.76 5.09 2.00
CA LYS A 298 17.39 4.05 2.81
C LYS A 298 17.14 4.16 4.32
N ASP A 299 17.24 5.37 4.86
CA ASP A 299 17.09 5.61 6.29
C ASP A 299 15.68 5.27 6.77
N LEU A 300 14.65 5.64 5.99
CA LEU A 300 13.25 5.34 6.31
C LEU A 300 12.92 3.86 6.14
N ALA A 301 13.43 3.22 5.09
CA ALA A 301 13.26 1.78 4.91
C ALA A 301 13.93 0.98 6.05
N THR A 302 15.10 1.44 6.49
CA THR A 302 15.82 0.88 7.65
C THR A 302 15.03 1.10 8.94
N TYR A 303 14.47 2.30 9.14
CA TYR A 303 13.58 2.59 10.27
C TYR A 303 12.39 1.63 10.32
N ILE A 304 11.74 1.36 9.17
CA ILE A 304 10.65 0.38 9.09
C ILE A 304 11.15 -1.00 9.51
N SER A 305 12.29 -1.45 8.97
CA SER A 305 12.86 -2.77 9.27
C SER A 305 13.15 -2.96 10.77
N VAL A 306 13.79 -1.97 11.39
CA VAL A 306 14.16 -1.98 12.81
C VAL A 306 12.94 -1.94 13.73
N ASN A 307 11.92 -1.15 13.38
CA ASN A 307 10.76 -0.89 14.25
C ASN A 307 9.51 -1.71 13.87
N ARG A 308 9.63 -2.67 12.96
CA ARG A 308 8.47 -3.38 12.37
C ARG A 308 7.44 -3.89 13.39
N ASN A 309 7.88 -4.38 14.55
CA ASN A 309 6.99 -4.98 15.56
C ASN A 309 6.10 -3.95 16.28
N ILE A 310 6.47 -2.66 16.27
CA ILE A 310 5.72 -1.59 16.94
C ILE A 310 4.99 -0.66 15.97
N LEU A 311 5.29 -0.76 14.68
CA LEU A 311 4.65 0.06 13.65
C LEU A 311 3.21 -0.40 13.42
N HIS A 312 2.29 0.51 13.72
CA HIS A 312 0.86 0.25 13.63
C HIS A 312 0.39 0.13 12.18
N LYS A 313 -0.58 -0.74 11.93
CA LYS A 313 -1.09 -1.02 10.58
C LYS A 313 -2.58 -0.65 10.53
N TYR A 314 -2.89 0.34 9.71
CA TYR A 314 -4.25 0.75 9.38
C TYR A 314 -4.79 -0.08 8.21
N ALA A 315 -6.11 0.00 7.98
CA ALA A 315 -6.78 -0.73 6.90
C ALA A 315 -6.30 -0.29 5.50
N ASN A 316 -5.91 0.98 5.37
CA ASN A 316 -5.28 1.51 4.16
C ASN A 316 -3.75 1.42 4.30
N GLU A 317 -3.10 0.78 3.33
CA GLU A 317 -1.65 0.55 3.36
C GLU A 317 -0.85 1.85 3.21
N ASP A 318 -1.31 2.77 2.35
CA ASP A 318 -0.65 4.06 2.12
C ASP A 318 -0.79 4.99 3.34
N VAL A 319 -1.93 4.94 4.03
CA VAL A 319 -2.12 5.57 5.34
C VAL A 319 -1.19 4.93 6.37
N SER A 320 -1.07 3.60 6.40
CA SER A 320 -0.13 2.92 7.32
C SER A 320 1.28 3.44 7.15
N LEU A 321 1.80 3.45 5.93
CA LEU A 321 3.14 3.94 5.64
C LEU A 321 3.33 5.40 6.07
N GLY A 322 2.40 6.30 5.71
CA GLY A 322 2.51 7.71 6.09
C GLY A 322 2.47 7.93 7.61
N SER A 323 1.74 7.09 8.36
CA SER A 323 1.69 7.18 9.82
C SER A 323 3.02 6.87 10.48
N TRP A 324 3.85 6.02 9.86
CA TRP A 324 5.16 5.65 10.39
C TRP A 324 6.15 6.81 10.32
N PHE A 325 5.87 7.82 9.50
CA PHE A 325 6.77 8.95 9.26
C PHE A 325 6.28 10.27 9.85
N ILE A 326 5.00 10.40 10.24
CA ILE A 326 4.42 11.67 10.69
C ILE A 326 5.10 12.24 11.94
N GLY A 327 5.60 11.37 12.83
CA GLY A 327 6.32 11.76 14.04
C GLY A 327 7.84 11.93 13.85
N LEU A 328 8.33 11.75 12.63
CA LEU A 328 9.76 11.80 12.29
C LEU A 328 10.07 13.08 11.49
N ASP A 329 11.32 13.53 11.56
CA ASP A 329 11.84 14.63 10.74
C ASP A 329 12.11 14.15 9.30
N VAL A 330 11.02 13.99 8.53
CA VAL A 330 11.00 13.45 7.16
C VAL A 330 10.65 14.53 6.15
N GLU A 331 11.45 14.65 5.10
CA GLU A 331 11.12 15.50 3.97
C GLU A 331 10.09 14.81 3.06
N HIS A 332 8.87 15.33 3.06
CA HIS A 332 7.80 14.90 2.18
C HIS A 332 7.90 15.64 0.84
N ILE A 333 8.15 14.90 -0.24
CA ILE A 333 8.23 15.45 -1.59
C ILE A 333 6.97 15.10 -2.36
N ASP A 334 6.17 16.13 -2.68
CA ASP A 334 4.97 16.01 -3.52
C ASP A 334 5.37 16.05 -5.01
N ASP A 335 5.64 14.89 -5.59
CA ASP A 335 5.94 14.76 -7.02
C ASP A 335 4.68 14.36 -7.81
N ARG A 336 4.17 15.30 -8.59
CA ARG A 336 2.96 15.12 -9.41
C ARG A 336 3.20 14.28 -10.66
N SER A 337 4.44 13.99 -11.04
CA SER A 337 4.73 13.04 -12.12
C SER A 337 4.39 11.60 -11.73
N LEU A 338 4.20 11.30 -10.44
CA LEU A 338 3.88 9.98 -9.91
C LEU A 338 2.37 9.70 -9.81
N CYS A 339 1.51 10.54 -10.38
CA CYS A 339 0.06 10.36 -10.34
C CYS A 339 -0.68 10.99 -11.52
N CYS A 340 -0.10 10.88 -12.72
CA CYS A 340 -0.80 11.29 -13.92
C CYS A 340 -1.98 10.36 -14.24
N GLY A 341 -3.03 10.92 -14.83
CA GLY A 341 -4.08 10.12 -15.45
C GLY A 341 -3.52 9.34 -16.65
N THR A 342 -4.13 8.19 -16.96
CA THR A 342 -3.90 7.54 -18.27
C THR A 342 -4.39 8.45 -19.42
N PRO A 343 -4.21 8.08 -20.71
CA PRO A 343 -4.61 8.95 -21.82
C PRO A 343 -6.02 9.54 -21.66
N PRO A 344 -6.18 10.87 -21.91
CA PRO A 344 -5.23 11.74 -22.62
C PRO A 344 -4.18 12.46 -21.75
N ASP A 345 -4.22 12.38 -20.41
CA ASP A 345 -3.37 13.23 -19.55
C ASP A 345 -1.87 12.91 -19.68
N CYS A 346 -1.47 11.66 -19.46
CA CYS A 346 -0.07 11.26 -19.62
C CYS A 346 0.44 11.41 -21.07
N GLU A 347 -0.44 11.24 -22.07
CA GLU A 347 -0.11 11.36 -23.49
C GLU A 347 0.26 12.81 -23.84
N TRP A 348 -0.57 13.78 -23.43
CA TRP A 348 -0.27 15.21 -23.66
C TRP A 348 1.01 15.65 -22.95
N LYS A 349 1.26 15.13 -21.74
CA LYS A 349 2.50 15.42 -20.99
C LYS A 349 3.73 14.83 -21.68
N ALA A 350 3.64 13.61 -22.19
CA ALA A 350 4.71 12.99 -22.97
C ALA A 350 4.99 13.79 -24.27
N GLN A 351 3.95 14.17 -25.01
CA GLN A 351 4.08 15.00 -26.23
C GLN A 351 4.68 16.39 -25.95
N ALA A 352 4.43 16.95 -24.76
CA ALA A 352 5.04 18.21 -24.31
C ALA A 352 6.49 18.06 -23.81
N GLY A 353 7.09 16.87 -23.91
CA GLY A 353 8.46 16.62 -23.47
C GLY A 353 8.63 16.46 -21.96
N ASN A 354 7.53 16.30 -21.21
CA ASN A 354 7.52 16.09 -19.76
C ASN A 354 6.75 14.82 -19.39
N PRO A 355 7.20 13.63 -19.84
CA PRO A 355 6.50 12.38 -19.57
C PRO A 355 6.36 12.14 -18.07
N CYS A 356 5.27 11.50 -17.68
CA CYS A 356 5.00 11.15 -16.29
C CYS A 356 5.93 10.02 -15.82
N ALA A 357 6.24 9.98 -14.54
CA ALA A 357 6.96 8.85 -13.95
C ALA A 357 6.02 7.66 -13.70
N ALA A 358 4.75 7.93 -13.38
CA ALA A 358 3.71 6.92 -13.25
C ALA A 358 2.35 7.42 -13.74
N SER A 359 1.58 6.51 -14.33
CA SER A 359 0.24 6.78 -14.89
C SER A 359 -0.77 5.73 -14.45
N PHE A 360 -1.94 6.17 -13.97
CA PHE A 360 -3.05 5.31 -13.55
C PHE A 360 -4.39 6.06 -13.52
N ASP A 361 -5.50 5.33 -13.39
CA ASP A 361 -6.84 5.90 -13.30
C ASP A 361 -7.32 6.01 -11.85
N TRP A 362 -7.72 7.22 -11.45
CA TRP A 362 -8.26 7.46 -10.10
C TRP A 362 -9.55 6.68 -9.82
N SER A 363 -10.37 6.42 -10.86
CA SER A 363 -11.68 5.77 -10.73
C SER A 363 -11.61 4.32 -10.24
N CYS A 364 -10.54 3.61 -10.57
CA CYS A 364 -10.31 2.23 -10.12
C CYS A 364 -9.07 2.08 -9.22
N SER A 365 -8.40 3.19 -8.88
CA SER A 365 -7.20 3.19 -8.03
C SER A 365 -6.02 2.40 -8.62
N GLY A 366 -5.87 2.47 -9.95
CA GLY A 366 -4.96 1.71 -10.79
C GLY A 366 -5.36 1.93 -12.26
N ILE A 367 -4.75 1.29 -13.24
CA ILE A 367 -5.23 1.31 -14.63
C ILE A 367 -6.47 0.44 -14.71
N CYS A 368 -7.59 1.01 -15.15
CA CYS A 368 -8.83 0.25 -15.24
C CYS A 368 -8.68 -0.78 -16.36
N LYS A 369 -9.05 -2.05 -16.09
CA LYS A 369 -8.83 -3.16 -17.03
C LYS A 369 -7.35 -3.23 -17.46
N SER A 370 -6.46 -3.24 -16.46
CA SER A 370 -5.00 -3.13 -16.67
C SER A 370 -4.44 -4.19 -17.60
N VAL A 371 -4.95 -5.42 -17.57
CA VAL A 371 -4.52 -6.50 -18.46
C VAL A 371 -4.71 -6.11 -19.93
N GLU A 372 -5.83 -5.47 -20.26
CA GLU A 372 -6.16 -5.08 -21.64
C GLU A 372 -5.59 -3.71 -22.02
N ARG A 373 -5.43 -2.79 -21.06
CA ARG A 373 -5.09 -1.39 -21.32
C ARG A 373 -3.62 -1.03 -21.09
N MET A 374 -2.83 -1.85 -20.39
CA MET A 374 -1.42 -1.53 -20.10
C MET A 374 -0.63 -1.24 -21.38
N GLU A 375 -0.83 -2.04 -22.42
CA GLU A 375 -0.17 -1.87 -23.74
C GLU A 375 -0.51 -0.52 -24.38
N GLU A 376 -1.81 -0.17 -24.44
CA GLU A 376 -2.26 1.12 -24.98
C GLU A 376 -1.65 2.29 -24.21
N VAL A 377 -1.66 2.22 -22.87
CA VAL A 377 -1.08 3.26 -22.02
C VAL A 377 0.43 3.35 -22.26
N HIS A 378 1.12 2.23 -22.35
CA HIS A 378 2.56 2.20 -22.59
C HIS A 378 2.94 2.80 -23.94
N GLN A 379 2.23 2.47 -25.01
CA GLN A 379 2.49 3.03 -26.35
C GLN A 379 2.32 4.56 -26.41
N ARG A 380 1.40 5.12 -25.64
CA ARG A 380 1.10 6.56 -25.67
C ARG A 380 1.82 7.39 -24.63
N CYS A 381 2.16 6.78 -23.49
CA CYS A 381 2.71 7.48 -22.33
C CYS A 381 4.10 6.98 -21.93
N GLY A 382 4.59 5.92 -22.57
CA GLY A 382 5.91 5.36 -22.35
C GLY A 382 7.02 6.36 -22.65
N GLU A 383 8.05 6.34 -21.82
CA GLU A 383 9.36 6.82 -22.21
C GLU A 383 9.91 5.91 -23.31
N GLY A 384 10.55 6.47 -24.35
CA GLY A 384 11.08 5.65 -25.44
C GLY A 384 12.09 4.60 -24.93
N GLU A 385 12.21 3.47 -25.62
CA GLU A 385 13.01 2.29 -25.18
C GLU A 385 14.46 2.61 -24.75
N GLY A 386 15.07 3.63 -25.34
CA GLY A 386 16.43 4.09 -25.01
C GLY A 386 16.53 4.97 -23.75
N ALA A 387 15.41 5.47 -23.22
CA ALA A 387 15.40 6.51 -22.18
C ALA A 387 16.17 6.07 -20.93
N ILE A 388 15.90 4.87 -20.42
CA ILE A 388 16.60 4.33 -19.25
C ILE A 388 18.10 4.14 -19.50
N TRP A 389 18.49 3.78 -20.71
CA TRP A 389 19.88 3.49 -21.06
C TRP A 389 20.71 4.77 -21.26
N HIS A 390 20.10 5.82 -21.82
CA HIS A 390 20.76 7.11 -22.04
C HIS A 390 20.80 8.01 -20.80
N THR A 391 19.97 7.72 -19.79
CA THR A 391 19.96 8.52 -18.56
C THR A 391 21.13 8.15 -17.65
N SER A 392 21.85 9.16 -17.16
CA SER A 392 22.87 9.05 -16.11
C SER A 392 22.26 9.48 -14.78
N PHE A 393 22.43 8.67 -13.73
CA PHE A 393 21.88 8.89 -12.40
C PHE A 393 22.95 9.15 -11.34
#